data_AF-A0A819YLY3-F1
#
_entry.id   AF-A0A819YLY3-F1
#
_cell.length_a   1.000
_cell.length_b   1.000
_cell.length_c   1.000
_cell.angle_alpha   90.00
_cell.angle_beta   90.00
_cell.angle_gamma   90.00
#
_symmetry.space_group_name_H-M   'P 1'
#
loop_
_entity.id
_entity.type
_entity.pdbx_description
1 polymer ?
#
loop_
_entity_poly.entity_id
_entity_poly.type
_entity_poly.pdbx_seq_one_letter_code
_entity_poly.pdbx_strand_id
1 'polypeptide(L)'
;MLSLKNYFVNLNIYESSTDSTATDEEKEHQHRLNMISTRMFFIVLIIVLIGLAIIMKTRSLNTLIIVENPSEDQFINLPSNAYCPCSHISLSYGEFISIQIRFHQICSSDFISDRWIKTINFGLNTTYFSAYDFRTEGSAIFQ
;
A
#
# COMPACT_ATOMS: atom_id res chain seq x y z
N MET A 1 -54.11 -13.40 -12.16
CA MET A 1 -53.49 -12.05 -12.01
C MET A 1 -54.40 -11.05 -11.29
N LEU A 2 -55.72 -11.05 -11.54
CA LEU A 2 -56.68 -10.14 -10.87
C LEU A 2 -56.80 -10.34 -9.35
N SER A 3 -56.82 -11.58 -8.85
CA SER A 3 -56.95 -11.83 -7.40
C SER A 3 -55.71 -11.36 -6.62
N LEU A 4 -54.52 -11.56 -7.18
CA LEU A 4 -53.26 -11.16 -6.55
C LEU A 4 -53.15 -9.63 -6.46
N LYS A 5 -53.54 -8.90 -7.51
CA LYS A 5 -53.59 -7.43 -7.51
C LYS A 5 -54.54 -6.92 -6.42
N ASN A 6 -55.74 -7.50 -6.33
CA ASN A 6 -56.73 -7.10 -5.33
C ASN A 6 -56.26 -7.41 -3.90
N TYR A 7 -55.49 -8.49 -3.71
CA TYR A 7 -54.88 -8.80 -2.42
C TYR A 7 -53.88 -7.72 -2.00
N PHE A 8 -52.97 -7.31 -2.89
CA PHE A 8 -52.01 -6.25 -2.58
C PHE A 8 -52.66 -4.88 -2.38
N VAL A 9 -53.74 -4.58 -3.11
CA VAL A 9 -54.46 -3.29 -3.00
C VAL A 9 -55.18 -3.15 -1.66
N ASN A 10 -55.69 -4.26 -1.11
CA ASN A 10 -56.42 -4.30 0.17
C ASN A 10 -55.55 -4.77 1.33
N LEU A 11 -54.23 -4.83 1.15
CA LEU A 11 -53.32 -5.26 2.19
C LEU A 11 -53.27 -4.21 3.30
N ASN A 12 -53.53 -4.64 4.53
CA ASN A 12 -53.39 -3.82 5.72
C ASN A 12 -52.60 -4.62 6.76
N ILE A 13 -51.48 -4.06 7.22
CA ILE A 13 -50.59 -4.69 8.21
C ILE A 13 -51.06 -4.39 9.64
N TYR A 14 -51.76 -3.28 9.84
CA TYR A 14 -52.17 -2.86 11.17
C TYR A 14 -53.45 -3.56 11.58
N GLU A 15 -53.44 -4.11 12.79
CA GLU A 15 -54.60 -4.75 13.39
C GLU A 15 -55.74 -3.73 13.55
N SER A 16 -56.96 -4.14 13.17
CA SER A 16 -58.16 -3.34 13.44
C SER A 16 -58.40 -3.33 14.94
N SER A 17 -58.61 -2.14 15.52
CA SER A 17 -59.04 -2.04 16.90
C SER A 17 -60.36 -2.80 17.08
N THR A 18 -60.41 -3.70 18.06
CA THR A 18 -61.62 -4.46 18.42
C THR A 18 -62.45 -3.73 19.46
N ASP A 19 -62.38 -2.39 19.45
CA ASP A 19 -63.07 -1.58 20.44
C ASP A 19 -64.57 -1.60 20.13
N SER A 20 -65.31 -2.28 21.01
CA SER A 20 -66.76 -2.44 20.90
C SER A 20 -67.50 -1.13 21.18
N THR A 21 -66.81 -0.11 21.69
CA THR A 21 -67.37 1.21 22.00
C THR A 21 -67.19 2.24 20.88
N ALA A 22 -66.36 1.94 19.87
CA ALA A 22 -66.11 2.84 18.74
C ALA A 22 -67.29 2.85 17.75
N THR A 23 -67.65 4.05 17.30
CA THR A 23 -68.66 4.28 16.27
C THR A 23 -68.20 3.76 14.91
N ASP A 24 -69.15 3.48 14.01
CA ASP A 24 -68.82 2.94 12.68
C ASP A 24 -67.98 3.92 11.85
N GLU A 25 -68.16 5.23 12.04
CA GLU A 25 -67.38 6.29 11.40
C GLU A 25 -65.91 6.28 11.87
N GLU A 26 -65.67 6.07 13.17
CA GLU A 26 -64.32 5.98 13.73
C GLU A 26 -63.58 4.75 13.21
N LYS A 27 -64.28 3.61 13.08
CA LYS A 27 -63.72 2.38 12.52
C LYS A 27 -63.32 2.54 11.06
N GLU A 28 -64.17 3.19 10.25
CA GLU A 28 -63.85 3.46 8.85
C GLU A 28 -62.65 4.42 8.72
N HIS A 29 -62.62 5.46 9.55
CA HIS A 29 -61.50 6.40 9.57
C HIS A 29 -60.17 5.72 9.93
N GLN A 30 -60.16 4.90 10.99
CA GLN A 30 -58.98 4.12 11.37
C GLN A 30 -58.55 3.14 10.28
N HIS A 31 -59.50 2.46 9.63
CA HIS A 31 -59.21 1.56 8.52
C HIS A 31 -58.50 2.28 7.35
N ARG A 32 -58.96 3.49 7.00
CA ARG A 32 -58.31 4.31 5.95
C ARG A 32 -56.88 4.72 6.35
N LEU A 33 -56.66 5.13 7.59
CA LEU A 33 -55.33 5.48 8.09
C LEU A 33 -54.37 4.28 8.08
N ASN A 34 -54.86 3.10 8.50
CA ASN A 34 -54.10 1.86 8.50
C ASN A 34 -53.64 1.44 7.09
N MET A 35 -54.51 1.59 6.09
CA MET A 35 -54.14 1.35 4.69
C MET A 35 -53.08 2.33 4.18
N ILE A 36 -53.19 3.62 4.52
CA ILE A 36 -52.20 4.64 4.12
C ILE A 36 -50.85 4.36 4.79
N SER A 37 -50.88 4.07 6.10
CA SER A 37 -49.68 3.75 6.87
C SER A 37 -48.98 2.49 6.34
N THR A 38 -49.75 1.47 5.94
CA THR A 38 -49.20 0.25 5.32
C THR A 38 -48.46 0.57 4.02
N ARG A 39 -49.01 1.44 3.16
CA ARG A 39 -48.35 1.87 1.93
C ARG A 39 -47.07 2.65 2.21
N MET A 40 -47.11 3.56 3.18
CA MET A 40 -45.93 4.33 3.59
C MET A 40 -44.84 3.42 4.15
N PHE A 41 -45.20 2.41 4.95
CA PHE A 41 -44.26 1.43 5.49
C PHE A 41 -43.49 0.70 4.37
N PHE A 42 -44.19 0.18 3.34
CA PHE A 42 -43.51 -0.50 2.23
C PHE A 42 -42.62 0.44 1.42
N ILE A 43 -43.05 1.68 1.18
CA ILE A 43 -42.22 2.68 0.49
C ILE A 43 -40.93 2.91 1.28
N VAL A 44 -41.04 3.16 2.59
CA VAL A 44 -39.87 3.37 3.46
C VAL A 44 -38.99 2.12 3.51
N LEU A 45 -39.58 0.93 3.65
CA LEU A 45 -38.86 -0.34 3.66
C LEU A 45 -38.05 -0.53 2.37
N ILE A 46 -38.66 -0.28 1.21
CA ILE A 46 -37.98 -0.36 -0.08
C ILE A 46 -36.82 0.65 -0.15
N ILE A 47 -37.03 1.89 0.30
CA ILE A 47 -35.96 2.91 0.35
C ILE A 47 -34.79 2.44 1.22
N VAL A 48 -35.07 1.89 2.40
CA VAL A 48 -34.03 1.37 3.32
C VAL A 48 -33.28 0.21 2.67
N LEU A 49 -33.99 -0.75 2.07
CA LEU A 49 -33.36 -1.90 1.40
C LEU A 49 -32.49 -1.46 0.22
N ILE A 50 -32.94 -0.50 -0.59
CA ILE A 50 -32.16 0.09 -1.68
C ILE A 50 -30.91 0.78 -1.11
N GLY A 51 -31.06 1.58 -0.06
CA GLY A 51 -29.93 2.24 0.61
C GLY A 51 -28.89 1.23 1.10
N LEU A 52 -29.31 0.17 1.77
CA LEU A 52 -28.43 -0.92 2.21
C LEU A 52 -27.73 -1.62 1.04
N ALA A 53 -28.45 -1.91 -0.05
CA ALA A 53 -27.87 -2.54 -1.24
C ALA A 53 -26.79 -1.64 -1.88
N ILE A 54 -27.03 -0.33 -1.94
CA ILE A 54 -26.04 0.65 -2.44
C ILE A 54 -24.81 0.65 -1.55
N ILE A 55 -24.98 0.74 -0.21
CA ILE A 55 -23.86 0.73 0.73
C ILE A 55 -23.02 -0.55 0.58
N MET A 56 -23.67 -1.71 0.50
CA MET A 56 -22.99 -3.01 0.31
C MET A 56 -22.20 -3.05 -0.99
N LYS A 57 -22.76 -2.54 -2.09
CA LYS A 57 -22.06 -2.43 -3.38
C LYS A 57 -20.88 -1.46 -3.31
N THR A 58 -21.03 -0.34 -2.61
CA THR A 58 -20.01 0.72 -2.50
C THR A 58 -18.87 0.34 -1.57
N ARG A 59 -19.03 -0.67 -0.70
CA ARG A 59 -17.91 -1.26 0.02
C ARG A 59 -16.98 -1.97 -0.97
N SER A 60 -16.02 -1.23 -1.50
CA SER A 60 -14.85 -1.77 -2.15
C SER A 60 -14.16 -2.72 -1.18
N LEU A 61 -14.15 -4.01 -1.51
CA LEU A 61 -13.23 -4.94 -0.88
C LEU A 61 -11.83 -4.49 -1.29
N ASN A 62 -11.04 -4.00 -0.34
CA ASN A 62 -9.64 -3.70 -0.57
C ASN A 62 -8.94 -5.03 -0.88
N THR A 63 -8.82 -5.38 -2.15
CA THR A 63 -8.08 -6.56 -2.57
C THR A 63 -6.59 -6.23 -2.45
N LEU A 64 -5.91 -6.94 -1.56
CA LEU A 64 -4.46 -6.95 -1.50
C LEU A 64 -3.93 -7.67 -2.74
N ILE A 65 -3.38 -6.91 -3.68
CA ILE A 65 -2.67 -7.45 -4.85
C ILE A 65 -1.20 -7.57 -4.46
N ILE A 66 -0.68 -8.80 -4.43
CA ILE A 66 0.73 -9.08 -4.19
C ILE A 66 1.39 -9.25 -5.57
N VAL A 67 2.39 -8.42 -5.86
CA VAL A 67 3.19 -8.53 -7.08
C VAL A 67 4.61 -8.90 -6.65
N GLU A 68 5.02 -10.13 -6.97
CA GLU A 68 6.38 -10.58 -6.72
C GLU A 68 7.29 -10.14 -7.86
N ASN A 69 8.44 -9.54 -7.51
CA ASN A 69 9.46 -9.08 -8.47
C ASN A 69 8.88 -8.23 -9.63
N PRO A 70 8.24 -7.08 -9.34
CA PRO A 70 7.67 -6.23 -10.39
C PRO A 70 8.74 -5.75 -11.37
N SER A 71 8.38 -5.61 -12.65
CA SER A 71 9.21 -4.89 -13.61
C SER A 71 9.30 -3.40 -13.24
N GLU A 72 10.27 -2.68 -13.79
CA GLU A 72 10.44 -1.24 -13.56
C GLU A 72 9.15 -0.46 -13.88
N ASP A 73 8.54 -0.75 -15.03
CA ASP A 73 7.27 -0.14 -15.44
C ASP A 73 6.13 -0.45 -14.46
N GLN A 74 6.08 -1.67 -13.91
CA GLN A 74 5.06 -2.04 -12.92
C GLN A 74 5.30 -1.33 -11.58
N PHE A 75 6.56 -1.18 -11.19
CA PHE A 75 6.94 -0.49 -9.96
C PHE A 75 6.57 1.00 -10.01
N ILE A 76 6.83 1.67 -11.13
CA ILE A 76 6.47 3.08 -11.34
C ILE A 76 4.95 3.30 -11.25
N ASN A 77 4.17 2.30 -11.65
CA ASN A 77 2.70 2.36 -11.65
C ASN A 77 2.06 1.87 -10.34
N LEU A 78 2.83 1.54 -9.30
CA LEU A 78 2.29 1.16 -8.00
C LEU A 78 1.63 2.36 -7.30
N PRO A 79 0.51 2.14 -6.57
CA PRO A 79 -0.13 3.20 -5.80
C PRO A 79 0.75 3.64 -4.63
N SER A 80 0.60 4.90 -4.19
CA SER A 80 1.44 5.51 -3.14
C SER A 80 1.35 4.85 -1.76
N ASN A 81 0.30 4.06 -1.51
CA ASN A 81 0.13 3.25 -0.30
C ASN A 81 0.65 1.81 -0.45
N ALA A 82 1.35 1.49 -1.53
CA ALA A 82 1.98 0.18 -1.70
C ALA A 82 3.06 -0.04 -0.62
N TYR A 83 3.07 -1.23 -0.03
CA TYR A 83 4.04 -1.64 0.98
C TYR A 83 4.99 -2.68 0.38
N CYS A 84 6.29 -2.40 0.41
CA CYS A 84 7.34 -3.31 -0.06
C CYS A 84 8.09 -3.89 1.15
N PRO A 85 7.74 -5.09 1.64
CA PRO A 85 8.54 -5.75 2.67
C PRO A 85 9.89 -6.17 2.08
N CYS A 86 10.98 -5.91 2.81
CA CYS A 86 12.28 -6.49 2.47
C CYS A 86 12.26 -8.00 2.77
N SER A 87 12.62 -8.83 1.79
CA SER A 87 12.78 -10.28 1.99
C SER A 87 13.97 -10.61 2.91
N HIS A 88 15.02 -9.78 2.85
CA HIS A 88 16.22 -9.90 3.65
C HIS A 88 16.60 -8.54 4.26
N ILE A 89 16.99 -8.54 5.53
CA ILE A 89 17.44 -7.34 6.25
C ILE A 89 18.88 -6.96 5.87
N SER A 90 19.66 -7.95 5.44
CA SER A 90 21.04 -7.79 4.98
C SER A 90 21.33 -8.78 3.86
N LEU A 91 22.02 -8.33 2.83
CA LEU A 91 22.53 -9.17 1.74
C LEU A 91 24.02 -9.42 1.94
N SER A 92 24.49 -10.62 1.61
CA SER A 92 25.93 -10.89 1.62
C SER A 92 26.61 -10.11 0.49
N TYR A 93 27.79 -9.52 0.74
CA TYR A 93 28.53 -8.78 -0.29
C TYR A 93 28.75 -9.60 -1.56
N GLY A 94 28.97 -10.91 -1.44
CA GLY A 94 29.16 -11.80 -2.59
C GLY A 94 27.92 -12.00 -3.47
N GLU A 95 26.72 -11.61 -3.01
CA GLU A 95 25.48 -11.76 -3.78
C GLU A 95 25.25 -10.61 -4.76
N PHE A 96 25.75 -9.42 -4.48
CA PHE A 96 25.55 -8.24 -5.33
C PHE A 96 26.85 -7.63 -5.86
N ILE A 97 28.01 -8.02 -5.32
CA ILE A 97 29.32 -7.58 -5.80
C ILE A 97 30.15 -8.78 -6.25
N SER A 98 30.60 -8.74 -7.51
CA SER A 98 31.61 -9.67 -8.03
C SER A 98 32.95 -8.95 -8.13
N ILE A 99 33.86 -9.26 -7.21
CA ILE A 99 35.24 -8.72 -7.23
C ILE A 99 36.18 -9.82 -7.72
N GLN A 100 36.72 -9.65 -8.93
CA GLN A 100 37.80 -10.49 -9.43
C GLN A 100 39.14 -9.83 -9.13
N ILE A 101 39.77 -10.21 -8.01
CA ILE A 101 41.08 -9.69 -7.63
C ILE A 101 42.14 -10.28 -8.56
N ARG A 102 42.83 -9.42 -9.31
CA ARG A 102 44.01 -9.78 -10.10
C ARG A 102 45.24 -9.21 -9.43
N PHE A 103 46.02 -10.06 -8.77
CA PHE A 103 47.31 -9.67 -8.22
C PHE A 103 48.32 -9.47 -9.36
N HIS A 104 48.87 -8.28 -9.48
CA HIS A 104 50.06 -8.06 -10.31
C HIS A 104 51.28 -8.66 -9.60
N GLN A 105 52.19 -9.26 -10.37
CA GLN A 105 53.45 -9.74 -9.81
C GLN A 105 54.25 -8.55 -9.27
N ILE A 106 54.96 -8.75 -8.15
CA ILE A 106 55.81 -7.72 -7.55
C ILE A 106 56.80 -7.16 -8.59
N CYS A 107 57.25 -7.99 -9.53
CA CYS A 107 58.16 -7.62 -10.61
C CYS A 107 57.60 -6.65 -11.66
N SER A 108 56.28 -6.40 -11.66
CA SER A 108 55.63 -5.37 -12.47
C SER A 108 55.05 -4.23 -11.62
N SER A 109 55.31 -4.24 -10.31
CA SER A 109 54.89 -3.17 -9.40
C SER A 109 55.77 -1.95 -9.59
N ASP A 110 55.15 -0.75 -9.54
CA ASP A 110 55.93 0.49 -9.51
C ASP A 110 56.77 0.60 -8.23
N PHE A 111 56.43 -0.13 -7.16
CA PHE A 111 57.19 -0.15 -5.90
C PHE A 111 58.59 -0.77 -6.00
N ILE A 112 58.90 -1.45 -7.11
CA ILE A 112 60.27 -1.91 -7.38
C ILE A 112 60.95 -1.08 -8.47
N SER A 113 60.29 -0.04 -8.98
CA SER A 113 60.86 0.80 -10.03
C SER A 113 61.93 1.72 -9.45
N ASP A 114 63.00 1.95 -10.22
CA ASP A 114 64.04 2.93 -9.86
C ASP A 114 63.46 4.32 -9.60
N ARG A 115 62.34 4.65 -10.26
CA ARG A 115 61.61 5.89 -10.05
C ARG A 115 61.07 5.97 -8.63
N TRP A 116 60.28 4.98 -8.20
CA TRP A 116 59.69 4.96 -6.87
C TRP A 116 60.76 4.92 -5.77
N ILE A 117 61.78 4.09 -5.95
CA ILE A 117 62.93 3.99 -5.03
C ILE A 117 63.62 5.36 -4.89
N LYS A 118 63.81 6.10 -5.99
CA LYS A 118 64.40 7.44 -5.95
C LYS A 118 63.49 8.44 -5.27
N THR A 119 62.17 8.37 -5.48
CA THR A 119 61.21 9.29 -4.86
C THR A 119 61.24 9.19 -3.34
N ILE A 120 61.26 7.98 -2.77
CA ILE A 120 61.37 7.78 -1.31
C ILE A 120 62.74 8.22 -0.79
N ASN A 121 63.82 7.98 -1.53
CA ASN A 121 65.15 8.42 -1.10
C ASN A 121 65.38 9.93 -1.22
N PHE A 122 64.58 10.63 -2.04
CA PHE A 122 64.70 12.08 -2.25
C PHE A 122 64.07 12.89 -1.09
N GLY A 123 62.93 12.44 -0.57
CA GLY A 123 62.25 13.09 0.57
C GLY A 123 63.12 13.23 1.83
N LEU A 124 64.05 12.29 2.01
CA LEU A 124 65.04 12.26 3.09
C LEU A 124 66.09 13.38 3.04
N ASN A 125 66.37 13.99 1.87
CA ASN A 125 67.50 14.91 1.68
C ASN A 125 67.14 16.32 1.20
N THR A 126 65.90 16.59 0.78
CA THR A 126 65.56 17.86 0.10
C THR A 126 64.39 18.63 0.69
N THR A 127 63.83 18.19 1.82
CA THR A 127 62.71 18.90 2.46
C THR A 127 63.14 19.54 3.78
N TYR A 128 62.57 20.71 4.09
CA TYR A 128 62.73 21.37 5.40
C TYR A 128 61.98 20.63 6.52
N PHE A 129 61.15 19.65 6.16
CA PHE A 129 60.39 18.83 7.08
C PHE A 129 61.19 17.58 7.46
N SER A 130 60.87 16.99 8.62
CA SER A 130 61.54 15.77 9.07
C SER A 130 61.38 14.65 8.03
N ALA A 131 62.41 13.82 7.88
CA ALA A 131 62.41 12.60 7.08
C ALA A 131 61.24 11.64 7.40
N TYR A 132 60.59 11.79 8.56
CA TYR A 132 59.44 10.99 8.99
C TYR A 132 58.09 11.73 8.85
N ASP A 133 58.07 12.91 8.25
CA ASP A 133 56.83 13.67 8.03
C ASP A 133 56.03 13.04 6.89
N PHE A 134 54.81 12.60 7.20
CA PHE A 134 53.88 11.99 6.25
C PHE A 134 53.61 12.86 5.03
N ARG A 135 53.71 14.19 5.14
CA ARG A 135 53.45 15.10 4.01
C ARG A 135 54.57 15.06 2.97
N THR A 136 55.76 14.62 3.35
CA THR A 136 56.91 14.45 2.46
C THR A 136 56.85 13.11 1.74
N GLU A 137 56.51 12.03 2.46
CA GLU A 137 56.62 10.65 1.97
C GLU A 137 55.26 10.04 1.53
N GLY A 138 54.14 10.55 2.04
CA GLY A 138 52.82 9.93 1.88
C GLY A 138 52.35 9.88 0.42
N SER A 139 52.60 10.92 -0.37
CA SER A 139 52.20 10.91 -1.78
C SER A 139 52.95 9.88 -2.62
N ALA A 140 54.15 9.44 -2.20
CA ALA A 140 54.93 8.41 -2.87
C ALA A 140 54.54 6.99 -2.42
N ILE A 141 54.05 6.84 -1.18
CA ILE A 141 53.69 5.55 -0.58
C ILE A 141 52.26 5.11 -0.94
N PHE A 142 51.34 6.05 -1.17
CA PHE A 142 49.90 5.78 -1.38
C PHE A 142 49.42 5.93 -2.83
N GLN A 143 50.31 5.75 -3.82
CA GLN A 143 49.95 5.68 -5.25
C GLN A 143 49.65 4.25 -5.69
#